data_AF-A0A847DPE3-F1
#
_entry.id   AF-A0A847DPE3-F1
#
_cell.length_a   1.000
_cell.length_b   1.000
_cell.length_c   1.000
_cell.angle_alpha   90.00
_cell.angle_beta   90.00
_cell.angle_gamma   90.00
#
_symmetry.space_group_name_H-M   'P 1'
#
loop_
_entity.id
_entity.type
_entity.pdbx_description
1 polymer ?
#
loop_
_entity_poly.entity_id
_entity_poly.type
_entity_poly.pdbx_seq_one_letter_code
_entity_poly.pdbx_strand_id
1 'polypeptide(L)'
;MTLQCLVNPHDIGYICCIVESYEGLAVVSTIDERKGLLHFYCTIDLRDEFMEFFEQLKKEIHITILSERKMNAEEMNAIEYSSGKNHPRKRNIPADYR
;
A
#
# COMPACT_ATOMS: atom_id res chain seq x y z
N MET A 1 5.16 -7.50 -3.76
CA MET A 1 3.80 -8.08 -3.85
C MET A 1 2.78 -6.98 -3.63
N THR A 2 1.64 -7.03 -4.31
CA THR A 2 0.51 -6.13 -4.06
C THR A 2 -0.79 -6.91 -3.85
N LEU A 3 -1.65 -6.42 -2.96
CA LEU A 3 -2.94 -7.05 -2.64
C LEU A 3 -4.03 -5.98 -2.59
N GLN A 4 -5.10 -6.16 -3.35
CA GLN A 4 -6.28 -5.30 -3.29
C GLN A 4 -7.43 -6.02 -2.60
N CYS A 5 -8.12 -5.31 -1.72
CA CYS A 5 -9.28 -5.85 -1.03
C CYS A 5 -10.36 -4.81 -0.77
N LEU A 6 -11.58 -5.31 -0.54
CA LEU A 6 -12.70 -4.55 0.00
C LEU A 6 -12.84 -4.84 1.48
N VAL A 7 -13.12 -3.78 2.23
CA VAL A 7 -13.41 -3.81 3.66
C VAL A 7 -14.63 -2.94 3.95
N ASN A 8 -15.17 -3.00 5.17
CA ASN A 8 -16.14 -2.01 5.60
C ASN A 8 -15.42 -0.63 5.69
N PRO A 9 -15.98 0.45 5.11
CA PRO A 9 -15.41 1.79 5.24
C PRO A 9 -15.08 2.22 6.67
N HIS A 10 -15.85 1.76 7.65
CA HIS A 10 -15.62 2.06 9.07
C HIS A 10 -14.35 1.39 9.64
N ASP A 11 -13.87 0.32 9.01
CA ASP A 11 -12.71 -0.44 9.48
C ASP A 11 -11.39 0.07 8.87
N ILE A 12 -11.44 0.97 7.88
CA ILE A 12 -10.25 1.50 7.19
C ILE A 12 -9.23 2.05 8.19
N GLY A 13 -9.66 2.89 9.12
CA GLY A 13 -8.77 3.50 10.11
C GLY A 13 -8.11 2.45 11.01
N TYR A 14 -8.88 1.48 11.50
CA TYR A 14 -8.37 0.39 12.33
C TYR A 14 -7.31 -0.43 11.58
N ILE A 15 -7.59 -0.80 10.33
CA ILE A 15 -6.66 -1.55 9.47
C ILE A 15 -5.38 -0.76 9.24
N CYS A 16 -5.48 0.53 8.90
CA CYS A 16 -4.30 1.38 8.72
C CYS A 16 -3.45 1.43 9.98
N CYS A 17 -4.05 1.68 11.15
CA CYS A 17 -3.32 1.73 12.42
C CYS A 17 -2.63 0.40 12.76
N ILE A 18 -3.28 -0.74 12.53
CA ILE A 18 -2.66 -2.04 12.80
C ILE A 18 -1.47 -2.25 11.85
N VAL A 19 -1.67 -2.05 10.54
CA VAL A 19 -0.60 -2.30 9.55
C VAL A 19 0.61 -1.41 9.83
N GLU A 20 0.38 -0.12 10.13
CA GLU A 20 1.43 0.84 10.49
C GLU A 20 2.16 0.49 11.80
N SER A 21 1.52 -0.29 12.69
CA SER A 21 2.16 -0.76 13.93
C SER A 21 3.18 -1.88 13.68
N TYR A 22 3.13 -2.55 12.51
CA TYR A 22 4.13 -3.53 12.10
C TYR A 22 5.12 -2.89 11.12
N GLU A 23 6.17 -2.29 11.69
CA GLU A 23 7.19 -1.58 10.91
C GLU A 23 7.77 -2.46 9.79
N GLY A 24 7.76 -1.93 8.56
CA GLY A 24 8.30 -2.59 7.38
C GLY A 24 7.43 -3.69 6.76
N LEU A 25 6.39 -4.18 7.46
CA LEU A 25 5.58 -5.31 7.00
C LEU A 25 4.85 -5.03 5.69
N ALA A 26 4.11 -3.92 5.63
CA ALA A 26 3.44 -3.47 4.42
C ALA A 26 3.10 -1.99 4.48
N VAL A 27 2.94 -1.38 3.31
CA VAL A 27 2.31 -0.06 3.15
C VAL A 27 0.87 -0.27 2.70
N VAL A 28 -0.07 0.42 3.33
CA VAL A 28 -1.48 0.42 2.93
C VAL A 28 -1.87 1.77 2.36
N SER A 29 -2.69 1.75 1.31
CA SER A 29 -3.23 2.94 0.67
C SER A 29 -4.72 2.78 0.44
N THR A 30 -5.51 3.79 0.82
CA THR A 30 -6.94 3.86 0.55
C THR A 30 -7.17 4.38 -0.86
N ILE A 31 -7.72 3.53 -1.73
CA ILE A 31 -8.00 3.88 -3.13
C ILE A 31 -9.38 4.51 -3.29
N ASP A 32 -10.38 4.03 -2.54
CA ASP A 32 -11.74 4.58 -2.50
C ASP A 32 -12.29 4.38 -1.09
N GLU A 33 -12.37 5.46 -0.31
CA GLU A 33 -12.83 5.39 1.09
C GLU A 33 -14.31 5.02 1.20
N ARG A 34 -15.13 5.39 0.20
CA ARG A 34 -16.58 5.16 0.24
C ARG A 34 -16.91 3.69 0.01
N LYS A 35 -16.12 3.02 -0.83
CA LYS A 35 -16.26 1.58 -1.09
C LYS A 35 -15.46 0.70 -0.13
N GLY A 36 -14.55 1.28 0.66
CA GLY A 36 -13.61 0.51 1.47
C GLY A 36 -12.57 -0.22 0.62
N LEU A 37 -12.14 0.38 -0.49
CA LEU A 37 -11.13 -0.22 -1.36
C LEU A 37 -9.73 0.13 -0.86
N LEU A 38 -9.00 -0.90 -0.40
CA LEU A 38 -7.64 -0.78 0.08
C LEU A 38 -6.66 -1.50 -0.84
N HIS A 39 -5.44 -0.97 -0.88
CA HIS A 39 -4.32 -1.55 -1.61
C HIS A 39 -3.11 -1.67 -0.69
N PHE A 40 -2.60 -2.89 -0.57
CA PHE A 40 -1.42 -3.22 0.23
C PHE A 40 -0.22 -3.44 -0.68
N TYR A 41 0.93 -2.97 -0.22
CA TYR A 41 2.22 -3.13 -0.88
C TYR A 41 3.19 -3.74 0.13
N CYS A 42 3.78 -4.86 -0.22
CA CYS A 42 4.77 -5.57 0.58
C CYS A 42 5.97 -5.92 -0.31
N THR A 43 7.17 -5.96 0.25
CA THR A 43 8.34 -6.50 -0.46
C THR A 43 8.15 -8.00 -0.72
N ILE A 44 8.94 -8.57 -1.63
CA ILE A 44 8.85 -10.01 -1.89
C ILE A 44 9.33 -10.83 -0.69
N ASP A 45 10.34 -10.32 0.03
CA ASP A 45 10.97 -11.02 1.16
C ASP A 45 10.05 -11.12 2.38
N LEU A 46 9.16 -10.13 2.57
CA LEU A 46 8.20 -10.10 3.69
C LEU A 46 6.82 -10.67 3.33
N ARG A 47 6.71 -11.29 2.15
CA ARG A 47 5.42 -11.77 1.64
C ARG A 47 4.76 -12.75 2.60
N ASP A 48 5.53 -13.72 3.09
CA ASP A 48 4.96 -14.82 3.84
C ASP A 48 4.52 -14.33 5.23
N GLU A 49 5.31 -13.48 5.88
CA GLU A 49 4.92 -12.79 7.12
C GLU A 49 3.69 -11.91 6.92
N PHE A 50 3.62 -11.15 5.82
CA PHE A 50 2.45 -10.32 5.51
C PHE A 50 1.19 -11.16 5.31
N MET A 51 1.30 -12.30 4.61
CA MET A 51 0.16 -13.18 4.40
C MET A 51 -0.31 -13.84 5.70
N GLU A 52 0.60 -14.23 6.59
CA GLU A 52 0.25 -14.74 7.91
C GLU A 52 -0.48 -13.69 8.74
N PHE A 53 0.05 -12.47 8.80
CA PHE A 53 -0.60 -11.32 9.44
C PHE A 53 -2.01 -11.08 8.87
N PHE A 54 -2.13 -11.03 7.54
CA PHE A 54 -3.39 -10.74 6.86
C PHE A 54 -4.45 -11.81 7.14
N GLU A 55 -4.03 -13.07 7.27
CA GLU A 55 -4.94 -14.16 7.56
C GLU A 55 -5.41 -14.20 9.02
N GLN A 56 -4.63 -13.63 9.96
CA GLN A 56 -5.13 -13.34 11.30
C GLN A 56 -6.10 -12.16 11.29
N LEU A 57 -5.78 -11.08 10.58
CA LEU A 57 -6.64 -9.90 10.46
C LEU A 57 -8.04 -10.26 9.93
N LYS A 58 -8.11 -11.18 8.95
CA LYS A 58 -9.37 -11.71 8.39
C LYS A 58 -10.25 -12.48 9.37
N LYS A 59 -9.73 -12.92 10.51
CA LYS A 59 -10.53 -13.58 11.55
C LYS A 59 -11.30 -12.57 12.40
N GLU A 60 -10.80 -11.34 12.48
CA GLU A 60 -11.40 -10.27 13.27
C GLU A 60 -12.24 -9.32 12.41
N ILE A 61 -11.82 -9.07 11.16
CA ILE A 61 -12.45 -8.14 10.25
C ILE A 61 -12.91 -8.85 8.99
N HIS A 62 -14.08 -8.48 8.48
CA HIS A 62 -14.55 -8.97 7.20
C HIS A 62 -13.80 -8.31 6.03
N ILE A 63 -12.90 -9.06 5.39
CA ILE A 63 -12.08 -8.58 4.26
C ILE A 63 -12.31 -9.48 3.05
N THR A 64 -12.63 -8.87 1.90
CA THR A 64 -12.80 -9.57 0.62
C THR A 64 -11.62 -9.26 -0.30
N ILE A 65 -10.83 -10.27 -0.66
CA ILE A 65 -9.71 -10.11 -1.60
C ILE A 65 -10.27 -9.96 -3.02
N LEU A 66 -9.80 -8.93 -3.74
CA LEU A 66 -10.15 -8.68 -5.13
C LEU A 66 -9.06 -9.15 -6.09
N SER A 67 -7.80 -8.85 -5.76
CA SER A 67 -6.66 -9.26 -6.59
C SER A 67 -5.39 -9.41 -5.74
N GLU A 68 -4.60 -10.43 -6.07
CA GLU A 68 -3.25 -10.65 -5.54
C GLU A 68 -2.28 -10.62 -6.73
N ARG A 69 -1.27 -9.75 -6.69
CA ARG A 69 -0.18 -9.75 -7.67
C ARG A 69 1.15 -9.97 -6.97
N LYS A 70 1.80 -11.09 -7.30
CA LYS A 70 3.20 -11.31 -6.95
C LYS A 70 4.04 -10.45 -7.91
N MET A 71 4.79 -9.51 -7.36
CA MET A 71 5.79 -8.80 -8.15
C MET A 71 7.04 -9.65 -8.16
N ASN A 72 7.60 -9.86 -9.34
CA ASN A 72 8.86 -10.58 -9.48
C ASN A 72 10.02 -9.63 -9.15
N ALA A 73 11.19 -10.17 -8.76
CA ALA A 73 12.36 -9.38 -8.38
C ALA A 73 12.76 -8.33 -9.43
N GLU A 74 12.54 -8.62 -10.72
CA GLU A 74 12.78 -7.69 -11.84
C GLU A 74 11.86 -6.45 -11.81
N GLU A 75 10.59 -6.61 -11.45
CA GLU A 75 9.63 -5.50 -11.35
C GLU A 75 9.90 -4.63 -10.12
N MET A 76 10.43 -5.21 -9.03
CA MET A 76 10.80 -4.49 -7.82
C MET A 76 12.01 -3.58 -8.06
N ASN A 77 13.04 -4.09 -8.75
CA ASN A 77 14.18 -3.31 -9.19
C ASN A 77 13.75 -2.11 -10.06
N ALA A 78 12.76 -2.28 -10.95
CA ALA A 78 12.29 -1.18 -11.81
C ALA A 78 11.66 0.01 -11.05
N ILE A 79 11.10 -0.23 -9.86
CA ILE A 79 10.55 0.84 -9.01
C ILE A 79 11.68 1.66 -8.38
N GLU A 80 12.74 1.01 -7.89
CA GLU A 80 13.90 1.68 -7.29
C GLU A 80 14.60 2.66 -8.25
N TYR A 81 14.62 2.35 -9.56
CA TYR A 81 15.23 3.23 -10.57
C TYR A 81 14.33 4.39 -11.05
N SER A 82 13.04 4.41 -10.68
CA SER A 82 12.12 5.49 -11.07
C SER A 82 12.23 6.74 -10.17
N SER A 83 12.96 6.65 -9.04
CA SER A 83 13.31 7.80 -8.20
C SER A 83 14.41 8.72 -8.82
N GLY A 84 14.85 8.43 -10.05
CA GLY A 84 16.01 9.08 -10.67
C GLY A 84 15.77 9.96 -11.91
N LYS A 85 14.53 10.21 -12.35
CA LYS A 85 14.28 11.10 -13.51
C LYS A 85 13.20 12.15 -13.23
N ASN A 86 13.53 13.09 -12.35
CA ASN A 86 12.85 14.40 -12.33
C ASN A 86 13.13 15.13 -13.65
N HIS A 87 12.18 15.07 -14.58
CA HIS A 87 12.08 16.08 -15.64
C HIS A 87 11.78 17.42 -14.95
N PRO A 88 12.58 18.49 -15.13
CA PRO A 88 12.40 19.71 -14.36
C PRO A 88 11.11 20.41 -14.80
N ARG A 89 10.01 20.16 -14.08
CA ARG A 89 8.85 21.07 -14.10
C ARG A 89 9.31 22.36 -13.46
N LYS A 90 9.57 23.38 -14.26
CA LYS A 90 9.77 24.76 -13.80
C LYS A 90 8.59 25.11 -12.88
N ARG A 91 8.84 25.21 -11.58
CA ARG A 91 7.87 25.74 -10.62
C ARG A 91 7.83 27.25 -10.84
N ASN A 92 6.72 27.77 -11.37
CA ASN A 92 6.42 29.20 -11.26
C ASN A 92 6.00 29.46 -9.82
N ILE A 93 6.98 29.74 -8.96
CA ILE A 93 6.73 30.23 -7.61
C ILE A 93 6.43 31.73 -7.74
N PRO A 94 5.26 32.22 -7.29
CA PRO A 94 4.95 33.65 -7.28
C PRO A 94 6.01 34.42 -6.46
N ALA A 95 6.34 35.63 -6.90
CA ALA A 95 7.42 36.44 -6.31
C ALA A 95 7.21 36.76 -4.82
N ASP A 96 5.97 36.69 -4.34
CA ASP A 96 5.58 37.00 -2.96
C ASP A 96 6.04 35.94 -1.93
N TYR A 97 6.58 34.80 -2.39
CA TYR A 97 7.03 33.69 -1.54
C TYR A 97 8.54 33.44 -1.62
N ARG A 98 9.36 34.47 -1.93
CA ARG A 98 10.83 34.40 -1.84
C ARG A 98 11.37 35.00 -0.55
#